data_AF-A0A6I1W4R5-F1
#
_entry.id   AF-A0A6I1W4R5-F1
#
_cell.length_a   1.000
_cell.length_b   1.000
_cell.length_c   1.000
_cell.angle_alpha   90.00
_cell.angle_beta   90.00
_cell.angle_gamma   90.00
#
_symmetry.space_group_name_H-M   'P 1'
#
loop_
_entity.id
_entity.type
_entity.pdbx_description
1 polymer ?
#
loop_
_entity_poly.entity_id
_entity_poly.type
_entity_poly.pdbx_seq_one_letter_code
_entity_poly.pdbx_strand_id
1 'polypeptide(L)'
;YEQEEDAHWVKLNAFLALYIKGLSPAAAQAFTGLWHAWNAGSDMAPSWNGVQEHWSEITEHAEKWCLEQSLQADLAQALVLFYRNWI
;
A
#
# COMPACT_ATOMS: atom_id res chain seq x y z
N TYR A 1 10.89 1.39 8.12
CA TYR A 1 11.93 0.92 9.06
C TYR A 1 12.91 0.13 8.25
N GLU A 2 14.16 0.58 8.18
CA GLU A 2 15.23 -0.07 7.43
C GLU A 2 15.51 -1.46 8.01
N GLN A 3 15.66 -2.46 7.15
CA GLN A 3 15.93 -3.86 7.53
C GLN A 3 17.22 -4.32 6.84
N GLU A 4 17.90 -5.30 7.43
CA GLU A 4 19.08 -5.94 6.82
C GLU A 4 18.79 -6.37 5.37
N GLU A 5 19.82 -6.26 4.52
CA GLU A 5 19.80 -6.67 3.11
C GLU A 5 18.68 -6.04 2.25
N ASP A 6 18.22 -4.82 2.56
CA ASP A 6 17.20 -4.13 1.77
C ASP A 6 15.84 -4.88 1.71
N ALA A 7 15.60 -5.83 2.61
CA ALA A 7 14.37 -6.64 2.64
C ALA A 7 13.08 -5.81 2.77
N HIS A 8 13.21 -4.60 3.33
CA HIS A 8 12.11 -3.64 3.43
C HIS A 8 11.63 -3.15 2.05
N TRP A 9 12.51 -3.05 1.04
CA TRP A 9 12.15 -2.69 -0.33
C TRP A 9 11.31 -3.75 -1.01
N VAL A 10 11.62 -5.04 -0.80
CA VAL A 10 10.84 -6.15 -1.38
C VAL A 10 9.41 -6.11 -0.85
N LYS A 11 9.24 -5.94 0.46
CA LYS A 11 7.91 -5.84 1.09
C LYS A 11 7.16 -4.59 0.62
N LEU A 12 7.83 -3.44 0.57
CA LEU A 12 7.23 -2.19 0.12
C LEU A 12 6.74 -2.31 -1.34
N ASN A 13 7.57 -2.82 -2.23
CA ASN A 13 7.22 -2.97 -3.64
C ASN A 13 6.10 -4.00 -3.86
N ALA A 14 6.10 -5.09 -3.09
CA ALA A 14 5.00 -6.06 -3.14
C ALA A 14 3.67 -5.43 -2.70
N PHE A 15 3.68 -4.65 -1.61
CA PHE A 15 2.50 -3.91 -1.17
C PHE A 15 2.03 -2.89 -2.22
N LEU A 16 2.95 -2.04 -2.72
CA LEU A 16 2.61 -1.01 -3.70
C LEU A 16 2.03 -1.61 -4.98
N ALA A 17 2.58 -2.73 -5.46
CA ALA A 17 2.06 -3.44 -6.64
C ALA A 17 0.64 -3.96 -6.46
N LEU A 18 0.21 -4.24 -5.22
CA LEU A 18 -1.17 -4.59 -4.91
C LEU A 18 -2.04 -3.34 -4.74
N TYR A 19 -1.55 -2.39 -3.96
CA TYR A 19 -2.30 -1.20 -3.56
C TYR A 19 -2.66 -0.34 -4.76
N ILE A 20 -1.73 -0.05 -5.68
CA ILE A 20 -2.00 0.88 -6.80
C ILE A 20 -2.94 0.33 -7.87
N LYS A 21 -3.42 -0.91 -7.76
CA LYS A 21 -4.33 -1.52 -8.74
C LYS A 21 -5.67 -0.79 -8.71
N GLY A 22 -6.03 -0.17 -9.83
CA GLY A 22 -7.26 0.61 -9.96
C GLY A 22 -7.03 2.12 -10.00
N LEU A 23 -5.84 2.59 -9.64
CA LEU A 23 -5.41 3.96 -9.91
C LEU A 23 -5.05 4.15 -11.38
N SER A 24 -5.20 5.38 -11.85
CA SER A 24 -4.66 5.87 -13.11
C SER A 24 -3.14 5.77 -13.11
N PRO A 25 -2.50 5.62 -14.28
CA PRO A 25 -1.04 5.50 -14.35
C PRO A 25 -0.29 6.67 -13.70
N ALA A 26 -0.82 7.90 -13.81
CA ALA A 26 -0.21 9.08 -13.23
C ALA A 26 -0.33 9.10 -11.69
N ALA A 27 -1.52 8.79 -11.15
CA ALA A 27 -1.71 8.67 -9.71
C ALA A 27 -0.87 7.54 -9.10
N ALA A 28 -0.80 6.38 -9.78
CA ALA A 28 0.01 5.25 -9.36
C ALA A 28 1.51 5.57 -9.31
N GLN A 29 2.02 6.31 -10.31
CA GLN A 29 3.42 6.76 -10.34
C GLN A 29 3.71 7.78 -9.24
N ALA A 30 2.83 8.77 -9.05
CA ALA A 30 3.00 9.78 -8.00
C ALA A 30 2.99 9.15 -6.61
N PHE A 31 2.03 8.26 -6.34
CA PHE A 31 1.93 7.54 -5.07
C PHE A 31 3.15 6.65 -4.81
N THR A 32 3.54 5.83 -5.80
CA THR A 32 4.73 4.96 -5.69
C THR A 32 6.00 5.78 -5.47
N GLY A 33 6.19 6.84 -6.25
CA GLY A 33 7.35 7.73 -6.14
C GLY A 33 7.42 8.44 -4.80
N LEU A 34 6.28 8.80 -4.20
CA LEU A 34 6.24 9.40 -2.87
C LEU A 34 6.74 8.40 -1.81
N TRP A 35 6.24 7.16 -1.85
CA TRP A 35 6.64 6.12 -0.89
C TRP A 35 8.09 5.69 -1.06
N HIS A 36 8.60 5.62 -2.29
CA HIS A 36 10.01 5.36 -2.55
C HIS A 36 10.90 6.48 -2.01
N ALA A 37 10.58 7.74 -2.33
CA ALA A 37 11.38 8.87 -1.88
C ALA A 37 11.38 9.01 -0.35
N TRP A 38 10.23 8.76 0.30
CA TRP A 38 10.13 8.71 1.76
C TRP A 38 11.02 7.61 2.38
N ASN A 39 10.98 6.39 1.83
CA ASN A 39 11.78 5.27 2.38
C ASN A 39 13.27 5.37 2.03
N ALA A 40 13.63 6.08 0.96
CA ALA A 40 15.02 6.35 0.59
C ALA A 40 15.62 7.57 1.30
N GLY A 41 14.81 8.36 2.03
CA GLY A 41 15.25 9.63 2.61
C GLY A 41 15.65 10.66 1.55
N SER A 42 15.09 10.57 0.34
CA SER A 42 15.41 11.45 -0.78
C SER A 42 14.39 12.59 -0.90
N ASP A 43 14.62 13.53 -1.84
CA ASP A 43 13.66 14.58 -2.14
C ASP A 43 12.33 13.98 -2.64
N MET A 44 11.24 14.48 -2.06
CA MET A 44 9.87 14.04 -2.31
C MET A 44 9.03 15.10 -3.03
N ALA A 45 9.52 16.33 -3.17
CA ALA A 45 8.73 17.45 -3.69
C ALA A 45 8.05 17.15 -5.04
N PRO A 46 8.70 16.51 -6.02
CA PRO A 46 8.05 16.18 -7.30
C PRO A 46 6.89 15.19 -7.14
N SER A 47 7.10 14.11 -6.38
CA SER A 47 6.09 13.07 -6.15
C SER A 47 4.94 13.59 -5.28
N TRP A 48 5.24 14.48 -4.33
CA TRP A 48 4.25 15.13 -3.50
C TRP A 48 3.28 15.98 -4.34
N ASN A 49 3.81 16.79 -5.25
CA ASN A 49 2.97 17.58 -6.16
C ASN A 49 2.08 16.69 -7.02
N GLY A 50 2.60 15.57 -7.54
CA GLY A 50 1.80 14.60 -8.29
C GLY A 50 0.69 13.96 -7.44
N VAL A 51 0.95 13.67 -6.16
CA VAL A 51 -0.09 13.17 -5.25
C VAL A 51 -1.15 14.23 -4.98
N GLN A 52 -0.77 15.50 -4.86
CA GLN A 52 -1.72 16.59 -4.71
C GLN A 52 -2.60 16.78 -5.95
N GLU A 53 -2.04 16.65 -7.15
CA GLU A 53 -2.78 16.72 -8.42
C GLU A 53 -3.84 15.62 -8.52
N HIS A 54 -3.53 14.42 -8.01
CA HIS A 54 -4.42 13.25 -8.05
C HIS A 54 -5.12 12.95 -6.71
N TRP A 55 -5.20 13.94 -5.81
CA TRP A 55 -5.63 13.71 -4.42
C TRP A 55 -7.03 13.09 -4.29
N SER A 56 -8.00 13.53 -5.09
CA SER A 56 -9.37 12.98 -5.07
C SER A 56 -9.37 11.49 -5.39
N GLU A 57 -8.69 11.13 -6.48
CA GLU A 57 -8.59 9.74 -6.94
C GLU A 57 -7.89 8.85 -5.91
N ILE A 58 -6.77 9.33 -5.34
CA ILE A 58 -6.01 8.60 -4.32
C ILE A 58 -6.85 8.41 -3.05
N THR A 59 -7.66 9.39 -2.68
CA THR A 59 -8.54 9.33 -1.50
C THR A 59 -9.67 8.32 -1.71
N GLU A 60 -10.38 8.42 -2.84
CA GLU A 60 -11.44 7.47 -3.21
C GLU A 60 -10.91 6.04 -3.30
N HIS A 61 -9.71 5.87 -3.84
CA HIS A 61 -9.02 4.58 -3.89
C HIS A 61 -8.69 4.05 -2.50
N ALA A 62 -8.22 4.89 -1.59
CA ALA A 62 -7.94 4.49 -0.20
C ALA A 62 -9.20 4.02 0.54
N GLU A 63 -10.32 4.72 0.36
CA GLU A 63 -11.61 4.33 0.93
C GLU A 63 -12.09 2.98 0.39
N LYS A 64 -12.01 2.80 -0.94
CA LYS A 64 -12.36 1.55 -1.60
C LYS A 64 -11.47 0.39 -1.13
N TRP A 65 -10.16 0.60 -1.05
CA TRP A 65 -9.22 -0.40 -0.55
C TRP A 65 -9.58 -0.83 0.88
N CYS A 66 -9.85 0.12 1.77
CA CYS A 66 -10.28 -0.18 3.13
C CYS A 66 -11.56 -1.02 3.18
N LEU A 67 -12.56 -0.67 2.35
CA LEU A 67 -13.79 -1.44 2.25
C LEU A 67 -13.51 -2.88 1.77
N GLU A 68 -12.73 -3.05 0.71
CA GLU A 68 -12.36 -4.37 0.17
C GLU A 68 -11.60 -5.23 1.19
N GLN A 69 -10.66 -4.65 1.95
CA GLN A 69 -9.93 -5.37 2.99
C GLN A 69 -10.84 -5.73 4.17
N SER A 70 -11.80 -4.88 4.53
CA SER A 70 -12.76 -5.16 5.63
C SER A 70 -13.70 -6.33 5.35
N LEU A 71 -13.88 -6.69 4.08
CA LEU A 71 -14.69 -7.83 3.66
C LEU A 71 -13.95 -9.17 3.78
N GLN A 72 -12.64 -9.16 4.02
CA GLN A 72 -11.89 -10.38 4.31
C GLN A 72 -12.10 -10.82 5.76
N ALA A 73 -12.05 -12.14 5.98
CA ALA A 73 -12.14 -12.69 7.33
C ALA A 73 -11.05 -12.06 8.21
N ASP A 74 -11.45 -11.53 9.36
CA ASP A 74 -10.49 -10.91 10.26
C ASP A 74 -9.44 -11.94 10.73
N LEU A 75 -8.22 -11.47 10.98
CA LEU A 75 -7.09 -12.31 11.32
C LEU A 75 -7.37 -13.19 12.56
N ALA A 76 -8.16 -12.70 13.51
CA ALA A 76 -8.52 -13.43 14.72
C ALA A 76 -9.51 -14.57 14.44
N GLN A 77 -10.48 -14.36 13.56
CA GLN A 77 -11.42 -15.36 13.07
C GLN A 77 -10.70 -16.44 12.26
N ALA A 78 -9.77 -16.04 11.39
CA ALA A 78 -8.94 -16.98 10.63
C ALA A 78 -8.10 -17.87 11.56
N LEU A 79 -7.53 -17.33 12.64
CA LEU A 79 -6.78 -18.09 13.63
C LEU A 79 -7.66 -19.07 14.43
N VAL A 80 -8.89 -18.67 14.80
CA VAL A 80 -9.85 -19.56 15.48
C VAL A 80 -10.28 -20.71 14.57
N LEU A 81 -10.57 -20.42 13.29
CA LEU A 81 -10.90 -21.45 12.30
C LEU A 81 -9.74 -22.41 12.05
N PHE A 82 -8.51 -21.90 11.97
CA PHE A 82 -7.32 -22.73 11.85
C PHE A 82 -7.17 -23.70 13.02
N TYR A 83 -7.32 -23.22 14.26
CA TYR A 83 -7.27 -24.08 15.45
C TYR A 83 -8.40 -25.12 15.46
N ARG A 84 -9.63 -24.72 15.10
CA ARG A 84 -10.80 -25.61 15.05
C ARG A 84 -10.71 -26.69 13.97
N ASN A 85 -10.05 -26.41 12.85
CA ASN A 85 -9.87 -27.36 11.75
C ASN A 85 -8.64 -28.27 11.92
N TRP A 86 -7.78 -28.00 12.92
CA TRP A 86 -6.61 -28.80 13.22
C TRP A 86 -6.94 -29.97 14.18
N ILE A 87 -7.85 -29.76 15.14
CA ILE A 87 -8.33 -30.83 16.04
C ILE A 87 -9.42 -31.65 15.35
#